data_AF-A0A1Q3PIF5-F1
#
_entry.id   AF-A0A1Q3PIF5-F1
#
_cell.length_a   1.000
_cell.length_b   1.000
_cell.length_c   1.000
_cell.angle_alpha   90.00
_cell.angle_beta   90.00
_cell.angle_gamma   90.00
#
_symmetry.space_group_name_H-M   'P 1'
#
loop_
_entity.id
_entity.type
_entity.pdbx_description
1 polymer ?
#
loop_
_entity_poly.entity_id
_entity_poly.type
_entity_poly.pdbx_seq_one_letter_code
_entity_poly.pdbx_strand_id
1 'polypeptide(L)'
;MEDINVKSVRYPASVDEKFEKIALKLGRTKRQVFMQMVDYFYKSKKDPSDLNDELLKNALMKSHKDYIGFIRKQEEILLIPIKTEMERVAESQDEIVQRFNTQVVKANSDLLNNQNELARRSRETDALMETIRKSQRSKELLKAQFLFILDSYIKSRDSFGMMTPAREKEELIAATKMQVNLL
;
A
#
# COMPACT_ATOMS: atom_id res chain seq x y z
N MET A 1 62.16 64.81 6.27
CA MET A 1 61.38 63.72 6.90
C MET A 1 62.30 63.07 7.90
N GLU A 2 61.94 63.07 9.19
CA GLU A 2 62.65 62.27 10.18
C GLU A 2 62.50 60.79 9.81
N ASP A 3 63.60 60.02 9.92
CA ASP A 3 63.49 58.56 9.74
C ASP A 3 62.59 58.02 10.84
N ILE A 4 61.47 57.41 10.44
CA ILE A 4 60.48 56.84 11.36
C ILE A 4 61.06 55.65 12.14
N ASN A 5 62.18 55.07 11.68
CA ASN A 5 62.78 53.84 12.21
C ASN A 5 64.02 54.11 13.06
N VAL A 6 63.83 54.74 14.23
CA VAL A 6 64.95 55.15 15.12
C VAL A 6 65.44 54.07 16.10
N LYS A 7 64.75 52.94 16.22
CA LYS A 7 65.06 51.90 17.23
C LYS A 7 65.76 50.69 16.62
N SER A 8 66.75 50.14 17.31
CA SER A 8 67.47 48.91 16.93
C SER A 8 67.34 47.83 18.00
N VAL A 9 67.26 46.57 17.55
CA VAL A 9 67.21 45.38 18.42
C VAL A 9 68.45 44.54 18.12
N ARG A 10 69.22 44.20 19.16
CA ARG A 10 70.41 43.35 19.04
C ARG A 10 70.04 41.89 19.28
N TYR A 11 70.54 40.99 18.44
CA TYR A 11 70.32 39.54 18.54
C TYR A 11 71.56 38.78 18.02
N PRO A 12 71.76 37.50 18.40
CA PRO A 12 72.94 36.73 17.99
C PRO A 12 73.03 36.49 16.48
N ALA A 13 74.24 36.30 15.95
CA ALA A 13 74.49 36.02 14.52
C ALA A 13 73.72 34.77 14.02
N SER A 14 73.58 33.75 14.87
CA SER A 14 72.80 32.53 14.55
C SER A 14 71.30 32.79 14.35
N VAL A 15 70.76 33.84 14.98
CA VAL A 15 69.37 34.29 14.77
C VAL A 15 69.28 35.13 13.50
N ASP A 16 70.33 35.90 13.18
CA ASP A 16 70.40 36.69 11.94
C ASP A 16 70.34 35.84 10.68
N GLU A 17 71.04 34.72 10.66
CA GLU A 17 71.00 33.76 9.54
C GLU A 17 69.59 33.19 9.32
N LYS A 18 68.89 32.85 10.40
CA LYS A 18 67.48 32.38 10.33
C LYS A 18 66.57 33.50 9.84
N PHE A 19 66.79 34.71 10.32
CA PHE A 19 65.99 35.87 9.98
C PHE A 19 66.15 36.27 8.51
N GLU A 20 67.38 36.24 7.98
CA GLU A 20 67.67 36.46 6.56
C GLU A 20 66.96 35.43 5.69
N LYS A 21 67.03 34.14 6.05
CA LYS A 21 66.32 33.07 5.31
C LYS A 21 64.80 33.30 5.28
N ILE A 22 64.20 33.72 6.40
CA ILE A 22 62.76 34.03 6.47
C ILE A 22 62.42 35.26 5.62
N ALA A 23 63.22 36.32 5.72
CA ALA A 23 63.06 37.54 4.96
C ALA A 23 63.10 37.29 3.44
N LEU A 24 64.12 36.55 2.99
CA LEU A 24 64.27 36.13 1.59
C LEU A 24 63.11 35.24 1.13
N LYS A 25 62.70 34.25 1.93
CA LYS A 25 61.58 33.36 1.60
C LYS A 25 60.26 34.11 1.42
N LEU A 26 60.03 35.16 2.21
CA LEU A 26 58.82 35.99 2.14
C LEU A 26 58.95 37.16 1.14
N GLY A 27 60.10 37.34 0.49
CA GLY A 27 60.36 38.44 -0.45
C GLY A 27 60.31 39.82 0.21
N ARG A 28 60.67 39.93 1.50
CA ARG A 28 60.54 41.15 2.32
C ARG A 28 61.87 41.49 2.98
N THR A 29 62.06 42.77 3.32
CA THR A 29 63.23 43.16 4.14
C THR A 29 63.09 42.62 5.57
N LYS A 30 64.21 42.32 6.23
CA LYS A 30 64.25 41.95 7.67
C LYS A 30 63.39 42.91 8.51
N ARG A 31 63.57 44.22 8.31
CA ARG A 31 62.77 45.26 9.01
C ARG A 31 61.25 45.08 8.84
N GLN A 32 60.78 44.83 7.61
CA GLN A 32 59.34 44.62 7.36
C GLN A 32 58.81 43.35 8.03
N VAL A 33 59.58 42.27 7.99
CA VAL A 33 59.19 41.02 8.65
C VAL A 33 59.12 41.19 10.17
N PHE A 34 60.06 41.93 10.77
CA PHE A 34 60.02 42.22 12.21
C PHE A 34 58.77 43.02 12.61
N MET A 35 58.46 44.11 11.90
CA MET A 35 57.27 44.92 12.19
C MET A 35 55.99 44.08 12.11
N GLN A 36 55.86 43.27 11.05
CA GLN A 36 54.71 42.39 10.87
C GLN A 36 54.63 41.29 11.93
N MET A 37 55.77 40.75 12.36
CA MET A 37 55.84 39.75 13.43
C MET A 37 55.36 40.35 14.76
N VAL A 38 55.82 41.56 15.11
CA VAL A 38 55.38 42.27 16.31
C VAL A 38 53.87 42.57 16.24
N ASP A 39 53.38 43.09 15.11
CA ASP A 39 51.95 43.34 14.90
C ASP A 39 51.11 42.06 14.98
N TYR A 40 51.62 40.96 14.42
CA TYR A 40 50.96 39.66 14.44
C TYR A 40 50.80 39.15 15.88
N PHE A 41 51.87 39.12 16.68
CA PHE A 41 51.79 38.67 18.08
C PHE A 41 50.96 39.62 18.94
N TYR A 42 51.06 40.93 18.70
CA TYR A 42 50.25 41.91 19.42
C TYR A 42 48.74 41.76 19.14
N LYS A 43 48.35 41.51 17.88
CA LYS A 43 46.94 41.33 17.48
C LYS A 43 46.39 39.95 17.84
N SER A 44 47.17 38.89 17.59
CA SER A 44 46.75 37.51 17.84
C SER A 44 46.81 37.11 19.31
N LYS A 45 47.48 37.90 20.16
CA LYS A 45 47.73 37.61 21.58
C LYS A 45 48.44 36.27 21.81
N LYS A 46 49.09 35.74 20.77
CA LYS A 46 49.89 34.51 20.85
C LYS A 46 51.21 34.79 21.57
N ASP A 47 51.68 33.82 22.32
CA ASP A 47 53.02 33.85 22.90
C ASP A 47 54.06 33.44 21.84
N PRO A 48 55.05 34.29 21.50
CA PRO A 48 56.14 33.92 20.59
C PRO A 48 56.97 32.71 21.06
N SER A 49 56.89 32.37 22.35
CA SER A 49 57.55 31.22 22.96
C SER A 49 56.74 29.92 22.80
N ASP A 50 55.45 30.00 22.46
CA ASP A 50 54.59 28.85 22.19
C ASP A 50 54.79 28.35 20.74
N LEU A 51 55.85 27.56 20.54
CA LEU A 51 56.19 26.96 19.25
C LEU A 51 55.14 25.95 18.75
N ASN A 52 54.30 25.43 19.64
CA ASN A 52 53.33 24.38 19.35
C ASN A 52 51.92 24.92 19.07
N ASP A 53 51.70 26.23 19.21
CA ASP A 53 50.42 26.92 19.02
C ASP A 53 49.29 26.25 19.83
N GLU A 54 49.56 25.97 21.10
CA GLU A 54 48.65 25.27 22.02
C GLU A 54 47.32 26.01 22.19
N LEU A 55 47.34 27.35 22.11
CA LEU A 55 46.12 28.15 22.12
C LEU A 55 45.20 27.84 20.93
N LEU A 56 45.77 27.71 19.71
CA LEU A 56 45.01 27.36 18.52
C LEU A 56 44.46 25.94 18.62
N LYS A 57 45.30 24.98 19.05
CA LYS A 57 44.87 23.59 19.24
C LYS A 57 43.72 23.49 20.23
N ASN A 58 43.82 24.16 21.38
CA ASN A 58 42.78 24.14 22.40
C ASN A 58 41.47 24.77 21.90
N ALA A 59 41.54 25.88 21.15
CA ALA A 59 40.38 26.50 20.54
C ALA A 59 39.70 25.56 19.51
N LEU A 60 40.49 24.90 18.67
CA LEU A 60 40.00 23.94 17.69
C LEU A 60 39.35 22.72 18.37
N MET A 61 40.01 22.17 19.39
CA MET A 61 39.49 21.04 20.16
C MET A 61 38.19 21.39 20.89
N LYS A 62 38.08 22.60 21.44
CA LYS A 62 36.84 23.08 22.04
C LYS A 62 35.72 23.19 21.00
N SER A 63 35.99 23.82 19.87
CA SER A 63 35.03 23.95 18.76
C SER A 63 34.54 22.57 18.27
N HIS A 64 35.44 21.61 18.09
CA HIS A 64 35.08 20.24 17.73
C HIS A 64 34.22 19.55 18.79
N LYS A 65 34.52 19.72 20.08
CA LYS A 65 33.68 19.20 21.16
C LYS A 65 32.28 19.80 21.13
N ASP A 66 32.17 21.10 20.88
CA ASP A 66 30.89 21.80 20.80
C ASP A 66 30.06 21.28 19.61
N TYR A 67 30.68 21.09 18.43
CA TYR A 67 30.00 20.49 17.27
C TYR A 67 29.54 19.07 17.53
N ILE A 68 30.39 18.23 18.12
CA ILE A 68 30.02 16.85 18.47
C ILE A 68 28.86 16.85 19.48
N GLY A 69 28.88 17.73 20.47
CA GLY A 69 27.80 17.89 21.44
C GLY A 69 26.48 18.31 20.76
N PHE A 70 26.54 19.24 19.82
CA PHE A 70 25.38 19.66 19.04
C PHE A 70 24.81 18.53 18.18
N ILE A 71 25.66 17.75 17.50
CA ILE A 71 25.24 16.60 16.69
C ILE A 71 24.58 15.55 17.57
N ARG A 72 25.19 15.19 18.71
CA ARG A 72 24.60 14.24 19.66
C ARG A 72 23.24 14.71 20.17
N LYS A 73 23.11 16.00 20.47
CA LYS A 73 21.84 16.58 20.92
C LYS A 73 20.78 16.55 19.82
N GLN A 74 21.13 16.80 18.57
CA GLN A 74 20.20 16.62 17.45
C GLN A 74 19.80 15.16 17.27
N GLU A 75 20.75 14.23 17.40
CA GLU A 75 20.48 12.81 17.29
C GLU A 75 19.49 12.34 18.34
N GLU A 76 19.70 12.74 19.60
CA GLU A 76 18.83 12.41 20.73
C GLU A 76 17.44 13.04 20.64
N ILE A 77 17.36 14.33 20.28
CA ILE A 77 16.08 15.08 20.32
C ILE A 77 15.26 14.86 19.04
N LEU A 78 15.90 14.62 17.90
CA LEU A 78 15.22 14.60 16.59
C LEU A 78 15.39 13.27 15.86
N LEU A 79 16.63 12.86 15.57
CA LEU A 79 16.85 11.75 14.63
C LEU A 79 16.37 10.41 15.18
N ILE A 80 16.65 10.13 16.46
CA ILE A 80 16.19 8.89 17.12
C ILE A 80 14.65 8.86 17.19
N PRO A 81 13.95 9.88 17.72
CA PRO A 81 12.49 9.90 17.73
C PRO A 81 11.87 9.76 16.34
N ILE A 82 12.39 10.47 15.33
CA ILE A 82 11.88 10.37 13.95
C ILE A 82 11.99 8.93 13.44
N LYS A 83 13.14 8.27 13.65
CA LYS A 83 13.32 6.89 13.24
C LYS A 83 12.30 5.97 13.93
N THR A 84 12.16 6.08 15.24
CA THR A 84 11.23 5.24 16.00
C THR A 84 9.77 5.45 15.58
N GLU A 85 9.35 6.70 15.38
CA GLU A 85 7.99 6.98 14.91
C GLU A 85 7.76 6.52 13.47
N MET A 86 8.78 6.61 12.60
CA MET A 86 8.70 6.10 11.24
C MET A 86 8.59 4.57 11.20
N GLU A 87 9.31 3.85 12.06
CA GLU A 87 9.16 2.40 12.23
C GLU A 87 7.74 2.03 12.68
N ARG A 88 7.18 2.75 13.67
CA ARG A 88 5.79 2.55 14.12
C ARG A 88 4.76 2.80 13.02
N VAL A 89 4.94 3.86 12.24
CA VAL A 89 4.06 4.15 11.10
C VAL A 89 4.16 3.05 10.06
N ALA A 90 5.37 2.54 9.77
CA ALA A 90 5.55 1.45 8.82
C ALA A 90 4.82 0.17 9.27
N GLU A 91 4.96 -0.21 10.55
CA GLU A 91 4.25 -1.34 11.14
C GLU A 91 2.72 -1.15 11.06
N SER A 92 2.22 0.03 11.43
CA SER A 92 0.79 0.34 11.35
C SER A 92 0.25 0.27 9.92
N GLN A 93 1.02 0.73 8.93
CA GLN A 93 0.63 0.64 7.52
C GLN A 93 0.62 -0.80 7.02
N ASP A 94 1.56 -1.64 7.45
CA ASP A 94 1.55 -3.06 7.11
C ASP A 94 0.29 -3.74 7.66
N GLU A 95 -0.08 -3.48 8.92
CA GLU A 95 -1.32 -4.00 9.50
C GLU A 95 -2.56 -3.52 8.74
N ILE A 96 -2.62 -2.25 8.33
CA ILE A 96 -3.72 -1.71 7.54
C ILE A 96 -3.84 -2.45 6.21
N VAL A 97 -2.72 -2.67 5.51
CA VAL A 97 -2.69 -3.40 4.23
C VAL A 97 -3.16 -4.84 4.42
N GLN A 98 -2.68 -5.53 5.46
CA GLN A 98 -3.12 -6.89 5.78
C GLN A 98 -4.61 -6.97 6.06
N ARG A 99 -5.15 -6.02 6.85
CA ARG A 99 -6.59 -5.93 7.13
C ARG A 99 -7.38 -5.62 5.87
N PHE A 100 -6.92 -4.71 5.02
CA PHE A 100 -7.60 -4.39 3.77
C PHE A 100 -7.67 -5.61 2.83
N ASN A 101 -6.55 -6.31 2.65
CA ASN A 101 -6.51 -7.52 1.82
C ASN A 101 -7.44 -8.61 2.35
N THR A 102 -7.51 -8.80 3.67
CA THR A 102 -8.31 -9.87 4.28
C THR A 102 -9.78 -9.52 4.39
N GLN A 103 -10.11 -8.30 4.85
CA GLN A 103 -11.48 -7.93 5.17
C GLN A 103 -12.21 -7.31 3.99
N VAL A 104 -11.50 -6.66 3.07
CA VAL A 104 -12.13 -6.00 1.92
C VAL A 104 -11.98 -6.86 0.67
N VAL A 105 -10.74 -7.15 0.28
CA VAL A 105 -10.49 -7.86 -1.00
C VAL A 105 -11.05 -9.27 -0.96
N LYS A 106 -10.67 -10.06 0.06
CA LYS A 106 -11.17 -11.45 0.17
C LYS A 106 -12.68 -11.49 0.41
N ALA A 107 -13.23 -10.66 1.29
CA ALA A 107 -14.68 -10.65 1.53
C ALA A 107 -15.47 -10.29 0.27
N ASN A 108 -14.99 -9.33 -0.54
CA ASN A 108 -15.62 -8.98 -1.81
C ASN A 108 -15.54 -10.13 -2.82
N SER A 109 -14.40 -10.82 -2.89
CA SER A 109 -14.23 -12.01 -3.72
C SER A 109 -15.21 -13.12 -3.30
N ASP A 110 -15.30 -13.41 -2.01
CA ASP A 110 -16.19 -14.44 -1.46
C ASP A 110 -17.67 -14.07 -1.69
N LEU A 111 -18.03 -12.80 -1.50
CA LEU A 111 -19.37 -12.29 -1.78
C LEU A 111 -19.74 -12.47 -3.26
N LEU A 112 -18.84 -12.11 -4.18
CA LEU A 112 -19.07 -12.24 -5.62
C LEU A 112 -19.24 -13.72 -6.02
N ASN A 113 -18.40 -14.61 -5.47
CA ASN A 113 -18.52 -16.05 -5.70
C ASN A 113 -19.87 -16.60 -5.21
N ASN A 114 -20.30 -16.18 -4.01
CA ASN A 114 -21.60 -16.57 -3.46
C ASN A 114 -22.76 -16.03 -4.28
N GLN A 115 -22.68 -14.80 -4.79
CA GLN A 115 -23.69 -14.23 -5.69
C GLN A 115 -23.78 -15.00 -7.01
N ASN A 116 -22.64 -15.40 -7.58
CA ASN A 116 -22.61 -16.21 -8.80
C ASN A 116 -23.23 -17.59 -8.59
N GLU A 117 -22.92 -18.25 -7.47
CA GLU A 117 -23.53 -19.53 -7.09
C GLU A 117 -25.04 -19.39 -6.87
N LEU A 118 -25.49 -18.32 -6.20
CA LEU A 118 -26.91 -18.04 -6.02
C LEU A 118 -27.61 -17.82 -7.36
N ALA A 119 -27.01 -17.06 -8.27
CA ALA A 119 -27.54 -16.83 -9.61
C ALA A 119 -27.60 -18.12 -10.45
N ARG A 120 -26.66 -19.05 -10.27
CA ARG A 120 -26.71 -20.38 -10.89
C ARG A 120 -27.88 -21.20 -10.35
N ARG A 121 -28.01 -21.30 -9.02
CA ARG A 121 -29.11 -22.02 -8.37
C ARG A 121 -30.48 -21.44 -8.71
N SER A 122 -30.58 -20.11 -8.84
CA SER A 122 -31.81 -19.45 -9.27
C SER A 122 -32.21 -19.91 -10.67
N ARG A 123 -31.27 -19.92 -11.63
CA ARG A 123 -31.54 -20.40 -13.00
C ARG A 123 -31.99 -21.86 -13.04
N GLU A 124 -31.40 -22.72 -12.21
CA GLU A 124 -31.81 -24.12 -12.08
C GLU A 124 -33.23 -24.25 -11.52
N THR A 125 -33.57 -23.41 -10.53
CA THR A 125 -34.91 -23.35 -9.95
C THR A 125 -35.93 -22.88 -10.97
N ASP A 126 -35.61 -21.84 -11.76
CA ASP A 126 -36.48 -21.33 -12.82
C ASP A 126 -36.76 -22.40 -13.88
N ALA A 127 -35.72 -23.16 -14.29
CA ALA A 127 -35.86 -24.25 -15.24
C ALA A 127 -36.74 -25.40 -14.70
N LEU A 128 -36.61 -25.73 -13.41
CA LEU A 128 -37.45 -26.72 -12.75
C LEU A 128 -38.91 -26.24 -12.67
N MET A 129 -39.13 -24.98 -12.30
CA MET A 129 -40.47 -24.40 -12.25
C MET A 129 -41.17 -24.43 -13.62
N GLU A 130 -40.45 -24.10 -14.70
CA GLU A 130 -41.01 -24.16 -16.05
C GLU A 130 -41.36 -25.61 -16.45
N THR A 131 -40.55 -26.58 -16.03
CA THR A 131 -40.84 -28.01 -16.25
C THR A 131 -42.10 -28.45 -15.50
N ILE A 132 -42.25 -28.06 -14.23
CA ILE A 132 -43.43 -28.34 -13.42
C ILE A 132 -44.68 -27.71 -14.05
N ARG A 133 -44.57 -26.43 -14.47
CA ARG A 133 -45.66 -25.71 -15.11
C ARG A 133 -46.13 -26.40 -16.40
N LYS A 134 -45.19 -26.86 -17.25
CA LYS A 134 -45.52 -27.63 -18.46
C LYS A 134 -46.23 -28.94 -18.12
N SER A 135 -45.74 -29.69 -17.13
CA SER A 135 -46.36 -30.93 -16.67
C SER A 135 -47.78 -30.73 -16.13
N GLN A 136 -48.01 -29.67 -15.34
CA GLN A 136 -49.35 -29.31 -14.86
C GLN A 136 -50.30 -28.99 -16.01
N ARG A 137 -49.86 -28.17 -16.99
CA ARG A 137 -50.67 -27.84 -18.16
C ARG A 137 -51.04 -29.10 -18.97
N SER A 138 -50.10 -30.03 -19.16
CA SER A 138 -50.38 -31.31 -19.82
C SER A 138 -51.39 -32.15 -19.05
N LYS A 139 -51.31 -32.18 -17.71
CA LYS A 139 -52.26 -32.89 -16.86
C LYS A 139 -53.68 -32.29 -16.93
N GLU A 140 -53.78 -30.96 -16.97
CA GLU A 140 -55.06 -30.27 -17.15
C GLU A 140 -55.69 -30.57 -18.52
N LEU A 141 -54.88 -30.56 -19.58
CA LEU A 141 -55.32 -30.95 -20.92
C LEU A 141 -55.84 -32.39 -20.95
N LEU A 142 -55.09 -33.32 -20.36
CA LEU A 142 -55.46 -34.74 -20.29
C LEU A 142 -56.80 -34.93 -19.55
N LYS A 143 -57.02 -34.23 -18.44
CA LYS A 143 -58.30 -34.25 -17.72
C LYS A 143 -59.44 -33.74 -18.59
N ALA A 144 -59.24 -32.64 -19.31
CA ALA A 144 -60.26 -32.08 -20.20
C ALA A 144 -60.62 -33.03 -21.34
N GLN A 145 -59.61 -33.65 -21.95
CA GLN A 145 -59.82 -34.66 -23.02
C GLN A 145 -60.54 -35.90 -22.49
N PHE A 146 -60.17 -36.39 -21.31
CA PHE A 146 -60.84 -37.53 -20.68
C PHE A 146 -62.31 -37.22 -20.34
N LEU A 147 -62.59 -36.04 -19.78
CA LEU A 147 -63.97 -35.60 -19.49
C LEU A 147 -64.80 -35.51 -20.78
N PHE A 148 -64.23 -35.01 -21.87
CA PHE A 148 -64.91 -34.97 -23.17
C PHE A 148 -65.30 -36.36 -23.68
N ILE A 149 -64.38 -37.34 -23.58
CA ILE A 149 -64.66 -38.74 -23.94
C ILE A 149 -65.76 -39.31 -23.03
N LEU A 150 -65.67 -39.07 -21.73
CA LEU A 150 -66.64 -39.56 -20.75
C LEU A 150 -68.04 -38.98 -21.01
N ASP A 151 -68.15 -37.68 -21.25
CA ASP A 151 -69.43 -37.02 -21.56
C ASP A 151 -70.03 -37.54 -22.88
N SER A 152 -69.18 -37.78 -23.88
CA SER A 152 -69.59 -38.36 -25.17
C SER A 152 -70.09 -39.80 -25.00
N TYR A 153 -69.41 -40.59 -24.17
CA TYR A 153 -69.84 -41.93 -23.80
C TYR A 153 -71.17 -41.91 -23.05
N ILE A 154 -71.32 -41.06 -22.04
CA ILE A 154 -72.56 -40.93 -21.26
C ILE A 154 -73.73 -40.58 -22.18
N LYS A 155 -73.58 -39.56 -23.04
CA LYS A 155 -74.62 -39.17 -24.01
C LYS A 155 -75.01 -40.31 -24.96
N SER A 156 -74.01 -41.02 -25.49
CA SER A 156 -74.24 -42.15 -26.40
C SER A 156 -74.93 -43.31 -25.69
N ARG A 157 -74.53 -43.60 -24.45
CA ARG A 157 -75.14 -44.63 -23.61
C ARG A 157 -76.58 -44.27 -23.23
N ASP A 158 -76.85 -43.03 -22.86
CA ASP A 158 -78.18 -42.57 -22.47
C ASP A 158 -79.15 -42.58 -23.68
N SER A 159 -78.62 -42.50 -24.91
CA SER A 159 -79.41 -42.67 -26.13
C SER A 159 -79.86 -44.12 -26.39
N PHE A 160 -79.28 -45.10 -25.67
CA PHE A 160 -79.65 -46.51 -25.79
C PHE A 160 -80.93 -46.83 -25.00
N GLY A 161 -81.97 -47.27 -25.71
CA GLY A 161 -83.21 -47.78 -25.12
C GLY A 161 -83.20 -49.28 -24.82
N MET A 162 -84.35 -49.81 -24.36
CA MET A 162 -84.55 -51.25 -24.06
C MET A 162 -84.31 -52.19 -25.25
N MET A 163 -84.43 -51.69 -26.48
CA MET A 163 -84.27 -52.47 -27.73
C MET A 163 -82.84 -52.46 -28.29
N THR A 164 -81.88 -51.79 -27.62
CA THR A 164 -80.51 -51.67 -28.13
C THR A 164 -79.75 -53.00 -27.99
N PRO A 165 -79.23 -53.59 -29.08
CA PRO A 165 -78.51 -54.85 -29.06
C PRO A 165 -77.31 -54.83 -28.09
N ALA A 166 -77.06 -55.96 -27.42
CA ALA A 166 -75.89 -56.09 -26.53
C ALA A 166 -74.56 -55.81 -27.24
N ARG A 167 -74.48 -56.17 -28.53
CA ARG A 167 -73.31 -55.94 -29.38
C ARG A 167 -72.97 -54.44 -29.56
N GLU A 168 -73.97 -53.58 -29.77
CA GLU A 168 -73.73 -52.13 -29.91
C GLU A 168 -73.22 -51.51 -28.59
N LYS A 169 -73.65 -52.06 -27.45
CA LYS A 169 -73.15 -51.64 -26.13
C LYS A 169 -71.68 -52.02 -25.94
N GLU A 170 -71.28 -53.22 -26.35
CA GLU A 170 -69.87 -53.65 -26.34
C GLU A 170 -69.01 -52.84 -27.30
N GLU A 171 -69.51 -52.54 -28.50
CA GLU A 171 -68.81 -51.70 -29.48
C GLU A 171 -68.59 -50.27 -28.94
N LEU A 172 -69.58 -49.67 -28.29
CA LEU A 172 -69.43 -48.36 -27.63
C LEU A 172 -68.36 -48.40 -26.52
N ILE A 173 -68.36 -49.45 -25.69
CA ILE A 173 -67.36 -49.65 -24.64
C ILE A 173 -65.96 -49.82 -25.23
N ALA A 174 -65.82 -50.64 -26.28
CA ALA A 174 -64.55 -50.87 -26.97
C ALA A 174 -64.02 -49.59 -27.61
N ALA A 175 -64.87 -48.84 -28.31
CA ALA A 175 -64.52 -47.56 -28.92
C ALA A 175 -64.09 -46.52 -27.89
N THR A 176 -64.80 -46.42 -26.76
CA THR A 176 -64.45 -45.49 -25.67
C THR A 176 -63.12 -45.86 -25.02
N LYS A 177 -62.88 -47.14 -24.75
CA LYS A 177 -61.58 -47.62 -24.23
C LYS A 177 -60.44 -47.33 -25.21
N MET A 178 -60.68 -47.47 -26.50
CA MET A 178 -59.71 -47.11 -27.53
C MET A 178 -59.40 -45.62 -27.52
N GLN A 179 -60.42 -44.75 -27.40
CA GLN A 179 -60.22 -43.31 -27.29
C GLN A 179 -59.43 -42.93 -26.03
N VAL A 180 -59.68 -43.56 -24.89
CA VAL A 180 -58.92 -43.33 -23.64
C VAL A 180 -57.46 -43.80 -23.77
N ASN A 181 -57.21 -44.93 -24.44
CA ASN A 181 -55.84 -45.42 -24.69
C ASN A 181 -55.03 -44.54 -25.65
N LEU A 182 -55.70 -43.66 -26.41
CA LEU A 182 -55.05 -42.71 -27.34
C LEU A 182 -54.71 -41.37 -26.68
N LEU A 183 -55.09 -41.16 -25.41
CA LEU A 183 -54.71 -40.00 -24.60
C LEU A 183 -53.34 -40.19 -23.92
#